data_AF-A0A925THV5-F1
#
_entry.id   AF-A0A925THV5-F1
#
_cell.length_a   1.000
_cell.length_b   1.000
_cell.length_c   1.000
_cell.angle_alpha   90.00
_cell.angle_beta   90.00
_cell.angle_gamma   90.00
#
_symmetry.space_group_name_H-M   'P 1'
#
loop_
_entity.id
_entity.type
_entity.pdbx_description
1 polymer ?
#
loop_
_entity_poly.entity_id
_entity_poly.type
_entity_poly.pdbx_seq_one_letter_code
_entity_poly.pdbx_strand_id
1 'polypeptide(L)'
;MNLVKRPYFARIDREVFHRHPANPILTAAAFPSRMRAVYNSAAVKVSEGKYVMLCRVNQLNHKTLLWPADSTDGIHFTPRAEPYALPADPLWEAVSRSVYYDPRITFIDGEYKILVACEGDHGCRVALFRSSNLEEIEFVNYVNVPDNRNMVIFPEKAADGRYMRLERPNTASGGGKGDIWLSFSPDLIHWGDAHKIIKTSDLWNYAYSGLGPSTVPLRTSEGWLIIFHAIMNNCTTREYSVGAALLDLEKPWVVRHMTKHPILFPEADYEMRGLVEHVCFPCAKILENDGTVRLYYGGADTVQCVAEARLDDIIHACKHW
;
A
#
# COMPACT_ATOMS: atom_id res chain seq x y z
N MET A 1 40.68 4.82 -20.41
CA MET A 1 39.21 4.81 -20.33
C MET A 1 38.82 3.47 -19.71
N ASN A 2 38.67 3.42 -18.38
CA ASN A 2 38.35 2.17 -17.70
C ASN A 2 36.88 1.83 -17.96
N LEU A 3 36.66 0.93 -18.92
CA LEU A 3 35.38 0.25 -19.10
C LEU A 3 35.12 -0.58 -17.84
N VAL A 4 34.42 0.01 -16.86
CA VAL A 4 33.84 -0.74 -15.77
C VAL A 4 32.87 -1.73 -16.41
N LYS A 5 33.30 -2.99 -16.55
CA LYS A 5 32.45 -4.08 -17.02
C LYS A 5 31.27 -4.16 -16.06
N ARG A 6 30.09 -3.69 -16.49
CA ARG A 6 28.85 -3.97 -15.78
C ARG A 6 28.70 -5.50 -15.73
N PRO A 7 28.38 -6.08 -14.57
CA PRO A 7 28.22 -7.53 -14.47
C PRO A 7 27.16 -8.03 -15.46
N TYR A 8 27.42 -9.18 -16.07
CA TYR A 8 26.56 -9.80 -17.10
C TYR A 8 25.18 -10.23 -16.57
N PHE A 9 25.05 -10.41 -15.25
CA PHE A 9 23.83 -10.84 -14.58
C PHE A 9 23.67 -10.14 -13.23
N ALA A 10 22.43 -10.06 -12.73
CA ALA A 10 22.11 -9.49 -11.42
C ALA A 10 22.60 -10.40 -10.29
N ARG A 11 23.23 -9.81 -9.26
CA ARG A 11 23.68 -10.55 -8.08
C ARG A 11 22.65 -10.41 -6.96
N ILE A 12 21.62 -11.24 -7.01
CA ILE A 12 20.65 -11.39 -5.92
C ILE A 12 21.21 -12.46 -4.98
N ASP A 13 21.55 -12.07 -3.75
CA ASP A 13 22.32 -12.88 -2.82
C ASP A 13 21.49 -13.50 -1.68
N ARG A 14 20.20 -13.13 -1.56
CA ARG A 14 19.27 -13.66 -0.56
C ARG A 14 17.83 -13.48 -1.01
N GLU A 15 16.90 -14.16 -0.36
CA GLU A 15 15.48 -13.83 -0.39
C GLU A 15 15.24 -12.73 0.67
N VAL A 16 14.35 -11.76 0.40
CA VAL A 16 14.08 -10.65 1.34
C VAL A 16 12.82 -10.93 2.15
N PHE A 17 11.67 -11.10 1.49
CA PHE A 17 10.40 -11.38 2.14
C PHE A 17 10.08 -12.86 2.09
N HIS A 18 9.96 -13.48 3.26
CA HIS A 18 9.49 -14.84 3.42
C HIS A 18 8.00 -14.85 3.72
N ARG A 19 7.23 -15.67 2.99
CA ARG A 19 5.79 -15.84 3.23
C ARG A 19 5.56 -16.50 4.58
N HIS A 20 4.63 -15.95 5.36
CA HIS A 20 4.28 -16.55 6.63
C HIS A 20 3.55 -17.90 6.40
N PRO A 21 3.89 -18.98 7.16
CA PRO A 21 3.29 -20.31 6.96
C PRO A 21 1.77 -20.38 7.16
N ALA A 22 1.21 -19.43 7.93
CA ALA A 22 -0.23 -19.32 8.15
C ALA A 22 -0.99 -18.63 7.00
N ASN A 23 -0.32 -18.27 5.89
CA ASN A 23 -1.02 -17.66 4.77
C ASN A 23 -2.02 -18.62 4.11
N PRO A 24 -3.19 -18.12 3.67
CA PRO A 24 -3.68 -16.76 3.89
C PRO A 24 -4.13 -16.52 5.35
N ILE A 25 -3.74 -15.38 5.93
CA ILE A 25 -4.06 -15.03 7.33
C ILE A 25 -5.51 -14.57 7.53
N LEU A 26 -6.20 -14.15 6.46
CA LEU A 26 -7.62 -13.85 6.48
C LEU A 26 -8.27 -14.20 5.14
N THR A 27 -9.43 -14.84 5.19
CA THR A 27 -10.24 -15.20 4.03
C THR A 27 -11.67 -14.73 4.23
N ALA A 28 -12.48 -14.74 3.16
CA ALA A 28 -13.89 -14.35 3.21
C ALA A 28 -14.72 -15.18 4.23
N ALA A 29 -14.26 -16.39 4.57
CA ALA A 29 -14.93 -17.26 5.53
C ALA A 29 -14.84 -16.78 6.99
N ALA A 30 -13.92 -15.86 7.30
CA ALA A 30 -13.76 -15.32 8.64
C ALA A 30 -14.84 -14.29 9.02
N PHE A 31 -15.60 -13.78 8.05
CA PHE A 31 -16.57 -12.71 8.26
C PHE A 31 -17.94 -13.26 8.70
N PRO A 32 -18.67 -12.55 9.58
CA PRO A 32 -20.00 -12.98 10.05
C PRO A 32 -21.05 -13.11 8.93
N SER A 33 -20.85 -12.38 7.84
CA SER A 33 -21.72 -12.42 6.66
C SER A 33 -20.97 -13.01 5.46
N ARG A 34 -21.70 -13.63 4.53
CA ARG A 34 -21.09 -14.22 3.33
C ARG A 34 -20.44 -13.15 2.46
N MET A 35 -19.11 -13.19 2.38
CA MET A 35 -18.29 -12.31 1.56
C MET A 35 -17.71 -13.05 0.35
N ARG A 36 -17.33 -12.28 -0.67
CA ARG A 36 -16.66 -12.79 -1.87
C ARG A 36 -15.16 -12.95 -1.64
N ALA A 37 -14.52 -11.94 -1.04
CA ALA A 37 -13.07 -11.84 -0.88
C ALA A 37 -12.69 -10.80 0.17
N VAL A 38 -11.49 -10.90 0.71
CA VAL A 38 -10.83 -9.91 1.59
C VAL A 38 -9.37 -9.79 1.17
N TYR A 39 -8.91 -8.59 0.87
CA TYR A 39 -7.56 -8.35 0.33
C TYR A 39 -7.25 -6.86 0.36
N ASN A 40 -5.99 -6.49 0.11
CA ASN A 40 -5.55 -5.09 0.06
C ASN A 40 -5.92 -4.28 1.32
N SER A 41 -5.86 -4.93 2.48
CA SER A 41 -6.24 -4.35 3.77
C SER A 41 -5.10 -3.52 4.38
N ALA A 42 -5.43 -2.42 5.04
CA ALA A 42 -4.47 -1.69 5.86
C ALA A 42 -4.35 -2.37 7.23
N ALA A 43 -3.20 -2.25 7.87
CA ALA A 43 -2.99 -2.69 9.25
C ALA A 43 -2.10 -1.69 9.98
N VAL A 44 -2.34 -1.53 11.27
CA VAL A 44 -1.54 -0.69 12.16
C VAL A 44 -1.44 -1.35 13.53
N LYS A 45 -0.30 -1.15 14.20
CA LYS A 45 -0.10 -1.54 15.58
C LYS A 45 -0.56 -0.39 16.47
N VAL A 46 -1.54 -0.63 17.33
CA VAL A 46 -2.09 0.36 18.25
C VAL A 46 -1.39 0.29 19.61
N SER A 47 -1.74 1.20 20.52
CA SER A 47 -1.25 1.14 21.91
C SER A 47 -1.50 -0.24 22.54
N GLU A 48 -0.62 -0.66 23.46
CA GLU A 48 -0.63 -1.99 24.09
C GLU A 48 -0.18 -3.15 23.18
N GLY A 49 0.30 -2.86 21.96
CA GLY A 49 0.89 -3.85 21.06
C GLY A 49 -0.10 -4.71 20.30
N LYS A 50 -1.40 -4.37 20.36
CA LYS A 50 -2.45 -4.97 19.53
C LYS A 50 -2.39 -4.45 18.10
N TYR A 51 -3.00 -5.18 17.18
CA TYR A 51 -3.07 -4.84 15.76
C TYR A 51 -4.53 -4.63 15.37
N VAL A 52 -4.78 -3.57 14.62
CA VAL A 52 -6.05 -3.31 13.97
C VAL A 52 -5.82 -3.36 12.46
N MET A 53 -6.62 -4.17 11.78
CA MET A 53 -6.68 -4.25 10.33
C MET A 53 -7.97 -3.61 9.84
N LEU A 54 -7.87 -2.72 8.86
CA LEU A 54 -8.99 -2.22 8.11
C LEU A 54 -9.09 -2.99 6.79
N CYS A 55 -9.99 -3.97 6.79
CA CYS A 55 -10.18 -4.88 5.68
C CYS A 55 -10.97 -4.21 4.56
N ARG A 56 -10.43 -4.25 3.33
CA ARG A 56 -11.25 -4.11 2.12
C ARG A 56 -11.89 -5.47 1.89
N VAL A 57 -13.21 -5.51 1.97
CA VAL A 57 -14.00 -6.73 1.79
C VAL A 57 -14.95 -6.52 0.63
N ASN A 58 -15.07 -7.52 -0.25
CA ASN A 58 -16.06 -7.49 -1.33
C ASN A 58 -17.27 -8.34 -1.00
N GLN A 59 -18.45 -7.76 -1.20
CA GLN A 59 -19.71 -8.49 -1.24
C GLN A 59 -19.86 -9.24 -2.57
N LEU A 60 -20.83 -10.16 -2.64
CA LEU A 60 -21.11 -10.96 -3.84
C LEU A 60 -21.51 -10.11 -5.06
N ASN A 61 -22.12 -8.95 -4.82
CA ASN A 61 -22.52 -7.96 -5.83
C ASN A 61 -21.39 -6.96 -6.18
N HIS A 62 -20.15 -7.25 -5.77
CA HIS A 62 -18.95 -6.41 -5.97
C HIS A 62 -18.89 -5.10 -5.18
N LYS A 63 -19.93 -4.75 -4.41
CA LYS A 63 -19.81 -3.63 -3.47
C LYS A 63 -18.72 -3.91 -2.44
N THR A 64 -18.03 -2.87 -2.03
CA THR A 64 -16.96 -2.94 -1.03
C THR A 64 -17.48 -2.55 0.33
N LEU A 65 -16.87 -3.09 1.38
CA LEU A 65 -17.02 -2.66 2.76
C LEU A 65 -15.64 -2.43 3.37
N LEU A 66 -15.58 -1.48 4.30
CA LEU A 66 -14.44 -1.30 5.20
C LEU A 66 -14.77 -2.00 6.52
N TRP A 67 -14.09 -3.10 6.81
CA TRP A 67 -14.41 -3.95 7.95
C TRP A 67 -13.22 -4.03 8.93
N PRO A 68 -13.35 -3.58 10.18
CA PRO A 68 -12.26 -3.68 11.15
C PRO A 68 -12.07 -5.12 11.65
N ALA A 69 -10.82 -5.53 11.84
CA ALA A 69 -10.46 -6.80 12.47
C ALA A 69 -9.31 -6.60 13.46
N ASP A 70 -9.38 -7.28 14.60
CA ASP A 70 -8.42 -7.14 15.68
C ASP A 70 -7.52 -8.37 15.80
N SER A 71 -6.27 -8.17 16.19
CA SER A 71 -5.31 -9.24 16.47
C SER A 71 -4.37 -8.86 17.62
N THR A 72 -3.96 -9.83 18.42
CA THR A 72 -2.97 -9.65 19.49
C THR A 72 -1.54 -10.05 19.07
N ASP A 73 -1.40 -10.78 17.97
CA ASP A 73 -0.11 -11.29 17.49
C ASP A 73 0.27 -10.78 16.09
N GLY A 74 -0.65 -10.10 15.40
CA GLY A 74 -0.47 -9.56 14.06
C GLY A 74 -0.58 -10.61 12.95
N ILE A 75 -1.01 -11.84 13.28
CA ILE A 75 -1.18 -12.96 12.36
C ILE A 75 -2.62 -13.44 12.35
N HIS A 76 -3.22 -13.70 13.52
CA HIS A 76 -4.58 -14.19 13.64
C HIS A 76 -5.54 -13.02 13.87
N PHE A 77 -6.25 -12.62 12.82
CA PHE A 77 -7.22 -11.51 12.87
C PHE A 77 -8.65 -12.02 13.02
N THR A 78 -9.39 -11.39 13.93
CA THR A 78 -10.84 -11.62 14.13
C THR A 78 -11.60 -10.40 13.64
N PRO A 79 -12.42 -10.49 12.57
CA PRO A 79 -13.31 -9.40 12.18
C PRO A 79 -14.27 -9.02 13.32
N ARG A 80 -14.51 -7.72 13.48
CA ARG A 80 -15.54 -7.23 14.41
C ARG A 80 -16.93 -7.61 13.92
N ALA A 81 -17.94 -7.43 14.78
CA ALA A 81 -19.31 -7.84 14.49
C ALA A 81 -19.90 -7.19 13.22
N GLU A 82 -19.59 -5.91 13.00
CA GLU A 82 -20.13 -5.10 11.90
C GLU A 82 -19.01 -4.37 11.15
N PRO A 83 -19.19 -4.04 9.87
CA PRO A 83 -18.31 -3.12 9.16
C PRO A 83 -18.45 -1.70 9.74
N TYR A 84 -17.51 -0.81 9.39
CA TYR A 84 -17.70 0.60 9.73
C TYR A 84 -18.95 1.18 9.07
N ALA A 85 -19.67 2.02 9.83
CA ALA A 85 -20.74 2.83 9.28
C ALA A 85 -20.16 3.79 8.23
N LEU A 86 -20.76 3.80 7.04
CA LEU A 86 -20.39 4.75 6.00
C LEU A 86 -21.08 6.08 6.24
N PRO A 87 -20.44 7.20 5.87
CA PRO A 87 -21.01 8.52 6.07
C PRO A 87 -22.25 8.73 5.20
N ALA A 88 -23.30 9.31 5.78
CA ALA A 88 -24.46 9.84 5.07
C ALA A 88 -24.18 11.30 4.67
N ASP A 89 -23.23 11.50 3.75
CA ASP A 89 -22.73 12.80 3.34
C ASP A 89 -22.85 12.97 1.80
N PRO A 90 -23.50 14.02 1.28
CA PRO A 90 -23.67 14.22 -0.16
C PRO A 90 -22.35 14.32 -0.93
N LEU A 91 -21.30 14.86 -0.32
CA LEU A 91 -19.98 14.93 -0.93
C LEU A 91 -19.41 13.52 -1.09
N TRP A 92 -19.48 12.70 -0.04
CA TRP A 92 -19.08 11.29 -0.09
C TRP A 92 -19.84 10.56 -1.21
N GLU A 93 -21.17 10.61 -1.18
CA GLU A 93 -22.07 9.92 -2.11
C GLU A 93 -21.88 10.34 -3.58
N ALA A 94 -21.48 11.59 -3.83
CA ALA A 94 -21.22 12.11 -5.17
C ALA A 94 -20.11 11.34 -5.93
N VAL A 95 -19.27 10.60 -5.21
CA VAL A 95 -18.19 9.81 -5.82
C VAL A 95 -18.27 8.35 -5.38
N SER A 96 -18.52 8.06 -4.11
CA SER A 96 -18.48 6.71 -3.57
C SER A 96 -19.71 5.91 -4.01
N ARG A 97 -19.63 5.26 -5.17
CA ARG A 97 -20.70 4.37 -5.69
C ARG A 97 -20.70 2.98 -5.03
N SER A 98 -20.41 2.91 -3.73
CA SER A 98 -20.12 1.66 -3.01
C SER A 98 -18.92 0.85 -3.57
N VAL A 99 -18.00 1.53 -4.26
CA VAL A 99 -16.75 0.95 -4.77
C VAL A 99 -15.60 1.79 -4.25
N TYR A 100 -15.09 1.38 -3.10
CA TYR A 100 -13.97 2.01 -2.41
C TYR A 100 -13.05 0.94 -1.83
N TYR A 101 -11.76 1.17 -1.92
CA TYR A 101 -10.79 0.09 -1.80
C TYR A 101 -9.43 0.59 -1.36
N ASP A 102 -8.54 -0.36 -1.11
CA ASP A 102 -7.12 -0.10 -0.94
C ASP A 102 -6.83 0.90 0.19
N PRO A 103 -7.40 0.72 1.40
CA PRO A 103 -7.15 1.63 2.51
C PRO A 103 -5.66 1.69 2.86
N ARG A 104 -5.21 2.86 3.33
CA ARG A 104 -3.95 3.05 4.06
C ARG A 104 -4.20 3.85 5.34
N ILE A 105 -3.63 3.40 6.45
CA ILE A 105 -3.78 4.05 7.76
C ILE A 105 -2.43 4.62 8.20
N THR A 106 -2.40 5.91 8.53
CA THR A 106 -1.22 6.60 9.08
C THR A 106 -1.60 7.26 10.40
N PHE A 107 -0.83 7.04 11.47
CA PHE A 107 -1.00 7.78 12.71
C PHE A 107 -0.12 9.02 12.69
N ILE A 108 -0.72 10.20 12.76
CA ILE A 108 -0.01 11.50 12.73
C ILE A 108 -0.84 12.57 13.45
N ASP A 109 -0.17 13.46 14.18
CA ASP A 109 -0.79 14.51 14.99
C ASP A 109 -1.85 13.98 16.00
N GLY A 110 -1.57 12.81 16.59
CA GLY A 110 -2.43 12.21 17.62
C GLY A 110 -3.69 11.52 17.09
N GLU A 111 -3.86 11.39 15.77
CA GLU A 111 -5.05 10.79 15.16
C GLU A 111 -4.67 9.85 14.00
N TYR A 112 -5.49 8.83 13.76
CA TYR A 112 -5.37 7.98 12.57
C TYR A 112 -5.99 8.70 11.37
N LYS A 113 -5.19 8.86 10.31
CA LYS A 113 -5.61 9.34 8.98
C LYS A 113 -5.71 8.14 8.06
N ILE A 114 -6.85 8.00 7.39
CA ILE A 114 -7.14 6.84 6.57
C ILE A 114 -7.44 7.32 5.14
N LEU A 115 -6.63 6.89 4.19
CA LEU A 115 -6.85 7.18 2.77
C LEU A 115 -7.49 5.97 2.10
N VAL A 116 -8.58 6.19 1.36
CA VAL A 116 -9.33 5.13 0.68
C VAL A 116 -9.60 5.57 -0.75
N ALA A 117 -9.21 4.74 -1.73
CA ALA A 117 -9.52 4.98 -3.13
C ALA A 117 -11.02 4.74 -3.39
N CYS A 118 -11.66 5.58 -4.18
CA CYS A 118 -13.07 5.52 -4.53
C CYS A 118 -13.22 5.66 -6.04
N GLU A 119 -13.81 4.66 -6.69
CA GLU A 119 -14.07 4.69 -8.13
C GLU A 119 -15.43 5.34 -8.41
N GLY A 120 -15.43 6.41 -9.20
CA GLY A 120 -16.63 7.12 -9.64
C GLY A 120 -16.65 7.35 -11.15
N ASP A 121 -17.61 8.13 -11.63
CA ASP A 121 -17.88 8.32 -13.07
C ASP A 121 -16.76 9.04 -13.83
N HIS A 122 -15.89 9.74 -13.09
CA HIS A 122 -14.78 10.53 -13.66
C HIS A 122 -13.40 9.94 -13.34
N GLY A 123 -13.35 8.67 -12.93
CA GLY A 123 -12.15 7.98 -12.47
C GLY A 123 -12.00 7.97 -10.95
N CYS A 124 -10.80 7.65 -10.47
CA CYS A 124 -10.56 7.46 -9.04
C CYS A 124 -10.28 8.77 -8.31
N ARG A 125 -11.01 9.00 -7.21
CA ARG A 125 -10.67 9.97 -6.16
C ARG A 125 -10.31 9.23 -4.88
N VAL A 126 -9.63 9.90 -3.97
CA VAL A 126 -9.20 9.35 -2.68
C VAL A 126 -9.88 10.13 -1.57
N ALA A 127 -10.63 9.43 -0.75
CA ALA A 127 -11.25 9.96 0.46
C ALA A 127 -10.27 9.92 1.62
N LEU A 128 -10.25 11.01 2.40
CA LEU A 128 -9.61 11.09 3.70
C LEU A 128 -10.66 10.86 4.78
N PHE A 129 -10.42 9.87 5.63
CA PHE A 129 -11.13 9.68 6.89
C PHE A 129 -10.17 9.93 8.06
N ARG A 130 -10.75 10.21 9.22
CA ARG A 130 -10.02 10.31 10.48
C ARG A 130 -10.65 9.45 11.57
N SER A 131 -9.85 9.08 12.56
CA SER A 131 -10.31 8.37 13.75
C SER A 131 -9.32 8.54 14.90
N SER A 132 -9.82 8.74 16.12
CA SER A 132 -8.97 8.81 17.31
C SER A 132 -8.62 7.43 17.89
N ASN A 133 -9.45 6.41 17.62
CA ASN A 133 -9.38 5.11 18.30
C ASN A 133 -9.59 3.89 17.39
N LEU A 134 -9.91 4.09 16.11
CA LEU A 134 -10.30 3.03 15.16
C LEU A 134 -11.54 2.23 15.60
N GLU A 135 -12.42 2.80 16.41
CA GLU A 135 -13.76 2.26 16.66
C GLU A 135 -14.79 2.80 15.67
N GLU A 136 -14.63 4.08 15.30
CA GLU A 136 -15.42 4.76 14.29
C GLU A 136 -14.51 5.55 13.36
N ILE A 137 -14.94 5.77 12.12
CA ILE A 137 -14.22 6.58 11.14
C ILE A 137 -15.12 7.72 10.66
N GLU A 138 -14.57 8.92 10.60
CA GLU A 138 -15.27 10.11 10.13
C GLU A 138 -14.71 10.53 8.78
N PHE A 139 -15.59 10.72 7.79
CA PHE A 139 -15.19 11.25 6.49
C PHE A 139 -14.87 12.73 6.60
N VAL A 140 -13.73 13.14 6.03
CA VAL A 140 -13.27 14.52 6.05
C VAL A 140 -13.49 15.19 4.70
N ASN A 141 -12.87 14.65 3.64
CA ASN A 141 -12.99 15.19 2.27
C ASN A 141 -12.39 14.22 1.24
N TYR A 142 -12.63 14.47 -0.04
CA TYR A 142 -11.78 13.96 -1.12
C TYR A 142 -10.57 14.87 -1.33
N VAL A 143 -9.38 14.27 -1.45
CA VAL A 143 -8.10 15.00 -1.39
C VAL A 143 -7.36 15.10 -2.73
N ASN A 144 -8.05 14.86 -3.85
CA ASN A 144 -7.50 15.00 -5.19
C ASN A 144 -8.57 15.27 -6.27
N VAL A 145 -8.07 15.72 -7.43
CA VAL A 145 -8.75 15.66 -8.72
C VAL A 145 -8.47 14.28 -9.34
N PRO A 146 -9.46 13.61 -9.97
CA PRO A 146 -9.23 12.33 -10.65
C PRO A 146 -8.41 12.51 -11.95
N ASP A 147 -7.74 11.49 -12.48
CA ASP A 147 -7.69 10.10 -12.01
C ASP A 147 -6.39 9.79 -11.23
N ASN A 148 -6.51 9.47 -9.95
CA ASN A 148 -5.37 9.25 -9.07
C ASN A 148 -5.73 8.27 -7.93
N ARG A 149 -4.76 7.42 -7.55
CA ARG A 149 -4.95 6.34 -6.57
C ARG A 149 -3.66 6.07 -5.78
N ASN A 150 -3.72 5.07 -4.90
CA ASN A 150 -2.59 4.57 -4.11
C ASN A 150 -1.94 5.60 -3.18
N MET A 151 -2.69 6.62 -2.74
CA MET A 151 -2.11 7.67 -1.90
C MET A 151 -1.74 7.14 -0.52
N VAL A 152 -0.61 7.61 0.00
CA VAL A 152 -0.12 7.26 1.34
C VAL A 152 0.51 8.47 2.01
N ILE A 153 0.11 8.77 3.24
CA ILE A 153 0.65 9.89 4.03
C ILE A 153 1.93 9.43 4.74
N PHE A 154 2.92 10.31 4.84
CA PHE A 154 4.09 10.08 5.69
C PHE A 154 3.68 10.19 7.16
N PRO A 155 4.29 9.38 8.07
CA PRO A 155 3.95 9.44 9.49
C PRO A 155 4.50 10.69 10.19
N GLU A 156 5.22 11.56 9.47
CA GLU A 156 5.80 12.79 9.98
C GLU A 156 5.67 13.91 8.93
N LYS A 157 5.75 15.15 9.41
CA LYS A 157 5.76 16.34 8.56
C LYS A 157 7.16 16.61 8.01
N ALA A 158 7.22 17.32 6.89
CA ALA A 158 8.46 17.88 6.38
C ALA A 158 9.04 18.90 7.37
N ALA A 159 10.32 19.25 7.19
CA ALA A 159 11.03 20.20 8.06
C ALA A 159 10.36 21.59 8.12
N ASP A 160 9.59 21.97 7.09
CA ASP A 160 8.82 23.22 7.04
C ASP A 160 7.39 23.10 7.65
N GLY A 161 7.08 21.97 8.28
CA GLY A 161 5.80 21.73 8.96
C GLY A 161 4.67 21.27 8.06
N ARG A 162 4.90 21.00 6.76
CA ARG A 162 3.86 20.50 5.85
C ARG A 162 3.73 18.99 5.92
N TYR A 163 2.51 18.49 5.73
CA TYR A 163 2.26 17.07 5.50
C TYR A 163 2.84 16.66 4.15
N MET A 164 3.21 15.39 4.05
CA MET A 164 3.71 14.79 2.82
C MET A 164 2.87 13.57 2.47
N ARG A 165 2.66 13.35 1.18
CA ARG A 165 2.09 12.09 0.69
C ARG A 165 2.82 11.58 -0.54
N LEU A 166 2.84 10.27 -0.68
CA LEU A 166 3.08 9.63 -1.97
C LEU A 166 1.75 9.45 -2.70
N GLU A 167 1.75 9.55 -4.02
CA GLU A 167 0.57 9.36 -4.84
C GLU A 167 0.91 8.87 -6.25
N ARG A 168 -0.12 8.49 -7.01
CA ARG A 168 0.04 7.83 -8.30
C ARG A 168 -1.05 8.29 -9.29
N PRO A 169 -0.87 9.45 -9.94
CA PRO A 169 -1.71 9.87 -11.05
C PRO A 169 -1.70 8.80 -12.14
N ASN A 170 -2.87 8.36 -12.60
CA ASN A 170 -2.96 7.37 -13.68
C ASN A 170 -2.84 8.09 -15.03
N THR A 171 -1.99 7.59 -15.93
CA THR A 171 -1.79 8.19 -17.26
C THR A 171 -2.58 7.48 -18.37
N ALA A 172 -3.28 6.39 -18.04
CA ALA A 172 -4.12 5.64 -18.95
C ALA A 172 -5.38 5.14 -18.22
N SER A 173 -6.49 5.03 -18.95
CA SER A 173 -7.76 4.52 -18.43
C SER A 173 -7.63 3.10 -17.88
N GLY A 174 -8.42 2.76 -16.86
CA GLY A 174 -8.44 1.42 -16.25
C GLY A 174 -7.32 1.13 -15.25
N GLY A 175 -6.74 2.15 -14.62
CA GLY A 175 -5.68 1.97 -13.61
C GLY A 175 -4.35 1.49 -14.21
N GLY A 176 -4.04 1.95 -15.43
CA GLY A 176 -2.84 1.61 -16.19
C GLY A 176 -1.54 2.24 -15.65
N LYS A 177 -0.59 2.49 -16.56
CA LYS A 177 0.73 3.08 -16.25
C LYS A 177 0.61 4.33 -15.37
N GLY A 178 1.56 4.49 -14.46
CA GLY A 178 1.70 5.70 -13.67
C GLY A 178 2.98 5.64 -12.84
N ASP A 179 3.50 6.83 -12.55
CA ASP A 179 4.73 7.05 -11.80
C ASP A 179 4.39 7.36 -10.33
N ILE A 180 5.34 7.18 -9.41
CA ILE A 180 5.17 7.64 -8.02
C ILE A 180 5.55 9.11 -7.94
N TRP A 181 4.66 9.89 -7.35
CA TRP A 181 4.84 11.30 -7.03
C TRP A 181 4.82 11.52 -5.53
N LEU A 182 5.44 12.63 -5.10
CA LEU A 182 5.39 13.18 -3.77
C LEU A 182 4.70 14.54 -3.83
N SER A 183 3.76 14.83 -2.94
CA SER A 183 3.15 16.16 -2.82
C SER A 183 3.09 16.60 -1.36
N PHE A 184 2.95 17.91 -1.16
CA PHE A 184 2.89 18.56 0.15
C PHE A 184 1.54 19.19 0.42
N SER A 185 1.18 19.33 1.69
CA SER A 185 -0.04 20.01 2.11
C SER A 185 0.15 20.73 3.45
N PRO A 186 -0.42 21.92 3.65
CA PRO A 186 -0.44 22.56 4.96
C PRO A 186 -1.51 21.96 5.91
N ASP A 187 -2.52 21.24 5.39
CA ASP A 187 -3.75 20.93 6.13
C ASP A 187 -4.39 19.56 5.82
N LEU A 188 -3.72 18.69 5.07
CA LEU A 188 -4.21 17.40 4.54
C LEU A 188 -5.31 17.49 3.48
N ILE A 189 -5.77 18.68 3.11
CA ILE A 189 -6.86 18.89 2.14
C ILE A 189 -6.33 19.52 0.85
N HIS A 190 -5.54 20.58 0.97
CA HIS A 190 -4.99 21.31 -0.17
C HIS A 190 -3.59 20.79 -0.47
N TRP A 191 -3.44 20.06 -1.57
CA TRP A 191 -2.18 19.43 -1.97
C TRP A 191 -1.55 20.11 -3.18
N GLY A 192 -0.24 20.34 -3.12
CA GLY A 192 0.54 21.01 -4.15
C GLY A 192 2.03 20.67 -4.07
N ASP A 193 2.85 21.45 -4.76
CA ASP A 193 4.32 21.30 -4.81
C ASP A 193 4.76 19.85 -5.14
N ALA A 194 4.15 19.30 -6.18
CA ALA A 194 4.32 17.91 -6.55
C ALA A 194 5.66 17.63 -7.24
N HIS A 195 6.34 16.56 -6.85
CA HIS A 195 7.56 16.06 -7.45
C HIS A 195 7.37 14.63 -7.92
N LYS A 196 7.76 14.32 -9.17
CA LYS A 196 7.85 12.94 -9.63
C LYS A 196 9.12 12.32 -9.07
N ILE A 197 8.99 11.20 -8.35
CA ILE A 197 10.13 10.61 -7.62
C ILE A 197 10.61 9.27 -8.21
N ILE A 198 9.69 8.43 -8.71
CA ILE A 198 10.05 7.14 -9.34
C ILE A 198 9.30 7.01 -10.65
N LYS A 199 10.05 6.81 -11.75
CA LYS A 199 9.48 6.57 -13.07
C LYS A 199 9.34 5.08 -13.32
N THR A 200 8.21 4.72 -13.90
CA THR A 200 7.93 3.38 -14.45
C THR A 200 9.05 2.91 -15.39
N SER A 201 9.58 3.83 -16.21
CA SER A 201 10.65 3.55 -17.18
C SER A 201 11.99 3.15 -16.55
N ASP A 202 12.25 3.57 -15.30
CA ASP A 202 13.51 3.31 -14.62
C ASP A 202 13.61 1.86 -14.09
N LEU A 203 12.48 1.14 -14.14
CA LEU A 203 12.27 -0.24 -13.68
C LEU A 203 11.61 -1.09 -14.79
N TRP A 204 12.06 -0.91 -16.03
CA TRP A 204 11.49 -1.56 -17.22
C TRP A 204 11.40 -3.09 -17.13
N ASN A 205 12.20 -3.73 -16.28
CA ASN A 205 12.33 -5.17 -16.15
C ASN A 205 11.25 -5.84 -15.28
N TYR A 206 10.54 -5.10 -14.43
CA TYR A 206 9.42 -5.65 -13.63
C TYR A 206 8.28 -4.68 -13.33
N ALA A 207 8.41 -3.41 -13.74
CA ALA A 207 7.40 -2.37 -13.50
C ALA A 207 6.90 -1.70 -14.78
N TYR A 208 7.20 -2.22 -15.99
CA TYR A 208 6.93 -1.52 -17.26
C TYR A 208 5.48 -1.05 -17.45
N SER A 209 4.52 -1.77 -16.87
CA SER A 209 3.08 -1.49 -16.98
C SER A 209 2.54 -0.55 -15.88
N GLY A 210 3.40 -0.11 -14.96
CA GLY A 210 3.07 0.85 -13.91
C GLY A 210 3.68 0.48 -12.56
N LEU A 211 3.69 1.45 -11.66
CA LEU A 211 4.05 1.27 -10.26
C LEU A 211 3.26 2.24 -9.39
N GLY A 212 3.25 2.02 -8.08
CA GLY A 212 2.57 2.93 -7.16
C GLY A 212 2.97 2.70 -5.70
N PRO A 213 2.88 3.75 -4.87
CA PRO A 213 3.24 3.63 -3.47
C PRO A 213 2.24 2.70 -2.76
N SER A 214 2.71 1.90 -1.83
CA SER A 214 1.90 0.81 -1.27
C SER A 214 1.65 0.95 0.22
N THR A 215 2.68 1.25 1.01
CA THR A 215 2.62 1.25 2.48
C THR A 215 3.10 2.60 3.03
N VAL A 216 2.67 2.95 4.25
CA VAL A 216 3.17 4.14 4.97
C VAL A 216 4.69 4.15 4.98
N PRO A 217 5.37 5.23 4.55
CA PRO A 217 6.83 5.34 4.61
C PRO A 217 7.35 5.11 6.03
N LEU A 218 8.48 4.41 6.17
CA LEU A 218 9.12 4.16 7.45
C LEU A 218 10.39 4.98 7.54
N ARG A 219 10.52 5.78 8.60
CA ARG A 219 11.77 6.49 8.89
C ARG A 219 12.83 5.49 9.35
N THR A 220 14.00 5.54 8.74
CA THR A 220 15.18 4.75 9.13
C THR A 220 16.41 5.65 9.21
N SER A 221 17.52 5.14 9.74
CA SER A 221 18.82 5.84 9.69
C SER A 221 19.35 6.04 8.27
N GLU A 222 18.82 5.29 7.30
CA GLU A 222 19.27 5.27 5.90
C GLU A 222 18.35 6.07 4.96
N GLY A 223 17.26 6.63 5.48
CA GLY A 223 16.24 7.32 4.69
C GLY A 223 14.81 6.93 5.03
N TRP A 224 13.87 7.49 4.27
CA TRP A 224 12.48 7.03 4.24
C TRP A 224 12.38 5.76 3.40
N LEU A 225 12.16 4.62 4.05
CA LEU A 225 11.89 3.35 3.38
C LEU A 225 10.45 3.32 2.89
N ILE A 226 10.29 3.29 1.57
CA ILE A 226 9.01 3.12 0.89
C ILE A 226 8.94 1.73 0.27
N ILE A 227 7.74 1.13 0.34
CA ILE A 227 7.40 -0.08 -0.40
C ILE A 227 6.42 0.34 -1.49
N PHE A 228 6.62 -0.18 -2.69
CA PHE A 228 5.76 0.07 -3.84
C PHE A 228 5.41 -1.23 -4.54
N HIS A 229 4.24 -1.28 -5.15
CA HIS A 229 3.91 -2.33 -6.10
C HIS A 229 4.43 -1.94 -7.49
N ALA A 230 4.78 -2.95 -8.27
CA ALA A 230 5.27 -2.84 -9.64
C ALA A 230 4.49 -3.82 -10.51
N ILE A 231 4.20 -3.39 -11.74
CA ILE A 231 3.29 -4.09 -12.64
C ILE A 231 4.03 -4.47 -13.90
N MET A 232 4.00 -5.75 -14.24
CA MET A 232 4.45 -6.25 -15.53
C MET A 232 3.29 -6.94 -16.25
N ASN A 233 2.97 -6.48 -17.46
CA ASN A 233 2.01 -7.19 -18.31
C ASN A 233 2.76 -8.20 -19.15
N ASN A 234 2.39 -9.47 -19.00
CA ASN A 234 2.80 -10.54 -19.89
C ASN A 234 1.72 -10.75 -20.97
N CYS A 235 1.89 -11.75 -21.83
CA CYS A 235 0.95 -11.99 -22.94
C CYS A 235 -0.50 -12.22 -22.49
N THR A 236 -0.70 -12.82 -21.32
CA THR A 236 -2.03 -13.23 -20.82
C THR A 236 -2.33 -12.76 -19.40
N THR A 237 -1.33 -12.25 -18.67
CA THR A 237 -1.47 -11.93 -17.24
C THR A 237 -0.89 -10.56 -16.92
N ARG A 238 -1.37 -9.98 -15.81
CA ARG A 238 -0.81 -8.76 -15.20
C ARG A 238 -0.21 -9.13 -13.86
N GLU A 239 1.10 -9.21 -13.80
CA GLU A 239 1.83 -9.55 -12.58
C GLU A 239 1.98 -8.30 -11.70
N TYR A 240 1.60 -8.42 -10.43
CA TYR A 240 1.88 -7.42 -9.40
C TYR A 240 2.93 -7.95 -8.43
N SER A 241 4.10 -7.33 -8.50
CA SER A 241 5.27 -7.63 -7.67
C SER A 241 5.59 -6.43 -6.77
N VAL A 242 6.51 -6.59 -5.83
CA VAL A 242 6.84 -5.59 -4.81
C VAL A 242 8.29 -5.14 -4.96
N GLY A 243 8.52 -3.84 -4.86
CA GLY A 243 9.85 -3.23 -4.76
C GLY A 243 9.96 -2.30 -3.56
N ALA A 244 11.17 -1.80 -3.33
CA ALA A 244 11.46 -0.85 -2.25
C ALA A 244 12.41 0.26 -2.70
N ALA A 245 12.31 1.42 -2.04
CA ALA A 245 13.26 2.52 -2.22
C ALA A 245 13.52 3.24 -0.90
N LEU A 246 14.70 3.86 -0.81
CA LEU A 246 15.10 4.76 0.26
C LEU A 246 15.09 6.19 -0.30
N LEU A 247 14.24 7.04 0.25
CA LEU A 247 14.20 8.47 -0.06
C LEU A 247 15.02 9.23 0.98
N ASP A 248 15.56 10.39 0.61
CA ASP A 248 16.27 11.26 1.54
C ASP A 248 15.36 11.77 2.66
N LEU A 249 15.88 11.88 3.89
CA LEU A 249 15.07 12.30 5.05
C LEU A 249 14.60 13.76 4.96
N GLU A 250 15.47 14.65 4.48
CA GLU A 250 15.23 16.09 4.42
C GLU A 250 14.64 16.52 3.08
N LYS A 251 15.01 15.83 2.00
CA LYS A 251 14.55 16.07 0.63
C LYS A 251 13.85 14.81 0.10
N PRO A 252 12.66 14.44 0.60
CA PRO A 252 12.00 13.17 0.29
C PRO A 252 11.64 12.98 -1.18
N TRP A 253 11.79 14.01 -2.03
CA TRP A 253 11.71 13.87 -3.49
C TRP A 253 12.98 13.28 -4.14
N VAL A 254 14.05 13.05 -3.37
CA VAL A 254 15.32 12.47 -3.83
C VAL A 254 15.37 10.99 -3.46
N VAL A 255 15.32 10.13 -4.48
CA VAL A 255 15.55 8.68 -4.31
C VAL A 255 17.06 8.44 -4.15
N ARG A 256 17.48 7.94 -2.99
CA ARG A 256 18.88 7.60 -2.69
C ARG A 256 19.24 6.22 -3.23
N HIS A 257 18.38 5.24 -2.98
CA HIS A 257 18.54 3.85 -3.37
C HIS A 257 17.18 3.24 -3.72
N MET A 258 17.16 2.25 -4.60
CA MET A 258 15.93 1.60 -5.04
C MET A 258 16.27 0.23 -5.64
N THR A 259 15.50 -0.78 -5.24
CA THR A 259 15.63 -2.15 -5.75
C THR A 259 15.46 -2.16 -7.27
N LYS A 260 16.39 -2.78 -7.99
CA LYS A 260 16.25 -3.02 -9.44
C LYS A 260 15.59 -4.35 -9.78
N HIS A 261 15.26 -5.14 -8.77
CA HIS A 261 14.57 -6.42 -8.86
C HIS A 261 13.44 -6.49 -7.82
N PRO A 262 12.39 -7.30 -8.04
CA PRO A 262 11.34 -7.48 -7.06
C PRO A 262 11.88 -8.14 -5.78
N ILE A 263 11.35 -7.73 -4.64
CA ILE A 263 11.66 -8.29 -3.31
C ILE A 263 10.56 -9.22 -2.77
N LEU A 264 9.42 -9.26 -3.48
CA LEU A 264 8.34 -10.23 -3.36
C LEU A 264 7.59 -10.23 -4.70
N PHE A 265 7.22 -11.40 -5.22
CA PHE A 265 6.48 -11.56 -6.49
C PHE A 265 5.59 -12.80 -6.38
N PRO A 266 4.50 -12.94 -7.16
CA PRO A 266 3.56 -14.06 -7.04
C PRO A 266 4.22 -15.42 -7.29
N GLU A 267 4.07 -16.34 -6.35
CA GLU A 267 4.60 -17.71 -6.44
C GLU A 267 3.66 -18.73 -5.80
N ALA A 268 3.04 -18.38 -4.66
CA ALA A 268 2.15 -19.28 -3.95
C ALA A 268 0.79 -19.40 -4.66
N ASP A 269 0.12 -20.57 -4.53
CA ASP A 269 -1.17 -20.81 -5.19
C ASP A 269 -2.22 -19.71 -4.91
N TYR A 270 -2.24 -19.16 -3.69
CA TYR A 270 -3.16 -18.10 -3.27
C TYR A 270 -2.79 -16.69 -3.81
N GLU A 271 -1.62 -16.52 -4.41
CA GLU A 271 -1.19 -15.31 -5.15
C GLU A 271 -1.36 -15.52 -6.66
N MET A 272 -1.21 -16.75 -7.11
CA MET A 272 -1.30 -17.13 -8.51
C MET A 272 -2.75 -17.24 -8.98
N ARG A 273 -3.68 -17.65 -8.11
CA ARG A 273 -5.08 -17.95 -8.47
C ARG A 273 -6.06 -17.19 -7.57
N GLY A 274 -7.06 -16.56 -8.19
CA GLY A 274 -8.07 -15.78 -7.47
C GLY A 274 -8.98 -14.96 -8.40
N LEU A 275 -9.57 -13.89 -7.88
CA LEU A 275 -10.34 -12.92 -8.67
C LEU A 275 -9.46 -12.19 -9.69
N VAL A 276 -8.19 -11.94 -9.35
CA VAL A 276 -7.16 -11.43 -10.26
C VAL A 276 -5.91 -12.28 -10.06
N GLU A 277 -5.48 -12.99 -11.10
CA GLU A 277 -4.32 -13.88 -11.05
C GLU A 277 -3.00 -13.10 -10.94
N HIS A 278 -1.98 -13.72 -10.34
CA HIS A 278 -0.60 -13.20 -10.23
C HIS A 278 -0.51 -11.87 -9.48
N VAL A 279 -1.05 -11.79 -8.26
CA VAL A 279 -1.04 -10.56 -7.45
C VAL A 279 -0.44 -10.76 -6.07
N CYS A 280 0.61 -9.96 -5.77
CA CYS A 280 1.06 -9.60 -4.44
C CYS A 280 0.92 -8.08 -4.26
N PHE A 281 -0.13 -7.61 -3.58
CA PHE A 281 -0.41 -6.17 -3.47
C PHE A 281 -0.31 -5.65 -2.03
N PRO A 282 0.80 -5.01 -1.64
CA PRO A 282 0.98 -4.53 -0.27
C PRO A 282 0.17 -3.27 0.04
N CYS A 283 -0.40 -3.23 1.24
CA CYS A 283 -1.16 -2.09 1.77
C CYS A 283 -0.68 -1.61 3.14
N ALA A 284 0.02 -2.44 3.91
CA ALA A 284 0.62 -2.02 5.17
C ALA A 284 1.97 -2.69 5.42
N LYS A 285 2.85 -1.97 6.12
CA LYS A 285 4.04 -2.55 6.73
C LYS A 285 4.14 -2.11 8.18
N ILE A 286 4.61 -3.01 9.04
CA ILE A 286 4.83 -2.75 10.46
C ILE A 286 6.23 -3.23 10.82
N LEU A 287 7.03 -2.35 11.41
CA LEU A 287 8.33 -2.69 11.99
C LEU A 287 8.12 -3.15 13.44
N GLU A 288 8.56 -4.37 13.73
CA GLU A 288 8.57 -4.95 15.08
C GLU A 288 9.86 -4.56 15.83
N ASN A 289 9.82 -4.65 17.17
CA ASN A 289 10.91 -4.24 18.04
C ASN A 289 12.22 -5.02 17.83
N ASP A 290 12.11 -6.26 17.34
CA ASP A 290 13.25 -7.11 17.05
C ASP A 290 13.91 -6.79 15.69
N GLY A 291 13.37 -5.84 14.92
CA GLY A 291 13.84 -5.48 13.58
C GLY A 291 13.16 -6.24 12.43
N THR A 292 12.17 -7.08 12.72
CA THR A 292 11.35 -7.76 11.72
C THR A 292 10.33 -6.80 11.13
N VAL A 293 10.18 -6.81 9.80
CA VAL A 293 9.16 -6.04 9.07
C VAL A 293 8.09 -7.01 8.59
N ARG A 294 6.87 -6.82 9.05
CA ARG A 294 5.68 -7.50 8.54
C ARG A 294 5.06 -6.70 7.43
N LEU A 295 4.92 -7.32 6.25
CA LEU A 295 4.28 -6.75 5.07
C LEU A 295 2.92 -7.42 4.85
N TYR A 296 1.84 -6.67 5.04
CA TYR A 296 0.48 -7.13 4.79
C TYR A 296 0.09 -6.84 3.35
N TYR A 297 -0.26 -7.88 2.60
CA TYR A 297 -0.56 -7.79 1.16
C TYR A 297 -1.76 -8.63 0.76
N GLY A 298 -2.49 -8.18 -0.26
CA GLY A 298 -3.51 -8.99 -0.94
C GLY A 298 -2.88 -10.03 -1.85
N GLY A 299 -3.32 -11.28 -1.72
CA GLY A 299 -3.01 -12.37 -2.65
C GLY A 299 -4.14 -12.56 -3.66
N ALA A 300 -3.82 -12.47 -4.94
CA ALA A 300 -4.72 -12.70 -6.07
C ALA A 300 -6.06 -11.93 -6.03
N ASP A 301 -6.09 -10.72 -5.45
CA ASP A 301 -7.30 -9.95 -5.12
C ASP A 301 -8.40 -10.79 -4.44
N THR A 302 -8.01 -11.76 -3.58
CA THR A 302 -8.93 -12.76 -3.03
C THR A 302 -8.77 -12.94 -1.53
N VAL A 303 -7.51 -13.01 -1.08
CA VAL A 303 -7.16 -13.30 0.31
C VAL A 303 -6.20 -12.25 0.86
N GLN A 304 -6.15 -12.14 2.19
CA GLN A 304 -5.19 -11.30 2.87
C GLN A 304 -4.06 -12.16 3.43
N CYS A 305 -2.83 -11.73 3.15
CA CYS A 305 -1.61 -12.44 3.49
C CYS A 305 -0.64 -11.54 4.26
N VAL A 306 0.40 -12.16 4.82
CA VAL A 306 1.54 -11.48 5.44
C VAL A 306 2.86 -12.15 5.04
N ALA A 307 3.89 -11.34 4.80
CA ALA A 307 5.27 -11.79 4.62
C ALA A 307 6.18 -11.05 5.61
N GLU A 308 7.28 -11.68 6.00
CA GLU A 308 8.22 -11.16 6.99
C GLU A 308 9.62 -11.04 6.40
N ALA A 309 10.32 -9.97 6.74
CA ALA A 309 11.71 -9.71 6.34
C ALA A 309 12.46 -9.04 7.48
N ARG A 310 13.79 -9.15 7.51
CA ARG A 310 14.60 -8.26 8.36
C ARG A 310 14.67 -6.87 7.69
N LEU A 311 14.57 -5.80 8.47
CA LEU A 311 14.71 -4.44 7.95
C LEU A 311 16.03 -4.26 7.17
N ASP A 312 17.12 -4.83 7.69
CA ASP A 312 18.45 -4.76 7.08
C ASP A 312 18.51 -5.45 5.73
N ASP A 313 17.77 -6.54 5.52
CA ASP A 313 17.73 -7.24 4.22
C ASP A 313 16.98 -6.41 3.16
N ILE A 314 15.91 -5.70 3.56
CA ILE A 314 15.21 -4.77 2.64
C ILE A 314 16.13 -3.60 2.27
N ILE A 315 16.85 -3.04 3.23
CA ILE A 315 17.81 -1.94 3.00
C ILE A 315 18.97 -2.42 2.12
N HIS A 316 19.49 -3.63 2.36
CA HIS A 316 20.51 -4.26 1.55
C HIS A 316 20.05 -4.41 0.10
N ALA A 317 18.85 -4.93 -0.12
CA ALA A 317 18.26 -5.05 -1.46
C ALA A 317 18.15 -3.68 -2.16
N CYS A 318 17.69 -2.63 -1.47
CA CYS A 318 17.64 -1.28 -2.05
C CYS A 318 19.01 -0.79 -2.55
N LYS A 319 20.07 -1.10 -1.80
CA LYS A 319 21.44 -0.61 -2.07
C LYS A 319 22.20 -1.45 -3.09
N HIS A 320 21.89 -2.74 -3.18
CA HIS A 320 22.76 -3.71 -3.84
C HIS A 320 22.11 -4.53 -4.96
N TRP A 321 20.78 -4.56 -5.05
CA TRP A 321 20.05 -5.29 -6.11
C TRP A 321 19.68 -4.40 -7.28
#